data_AF-A0A4Q2YW63-F1
#
_entry.id   AF-A0A4Q2YW63-F1
#
_cell.length_a   1.000
_cell.length_b   1.000
_cell.length_c   1.000
_cell.angle_alpha   90.00
_cell.angle_beta   90.00
_cell.angle_gamma   90.00
#
_symmetry.space_group_name_H-M   'P 1'
#
loop_
_entity.id
_entity.type
_entity.pdbx_description
1 polymer ?
#
loop_
_entity_poly.entity_id
_entity_poly.type
_entity_poly.pdbx_seq_one_letter_code
_entity_poly.pdbx_strand_id
1 'polypeptide(L)'
;MPNPYLILVLSVVIGLMLPIAWFSPFSHGFRRVTGLIYLALTLGLVGYPFFTTVYYLATDPGLRRAEPSEFAFSLHRSLSSKLPDYIDRRIKSKVASTLGPYQITATESPVYGAFFYLQATERLQEQWKLNPSLAKESPAATGAAAIDASLRIMLDGDHSYWVRDYWGEDYLTEPNCFYRMLLVGCITSHHKLTKVTTHLPLLGATVDDLVADIDASPSGLIDDYPGQCFPADVACCIATIQSASGVLGEDRKAWATKALERMMSNFTEGLPPYTADSTSGRPQSPSRGCTNGFFFTYSSKLLPSSSAVWYQKYADEFWQE
;
A
#
# COMPACT_ATOMS: atom_id res chain seq x y z
N MET A 1 14.06 3.92 23.93
CA MET A 1 12.94 4.16 24.87
C MET A 1 12.10 2.89 24.92
N PRO A 2 11.72 2.36 26.10
CA PRO A 2 10.93 1.14 26.17
C PRO A 2 9.58 1.34 25.47
N ASN A 3 9.14 0.32 24.70
CA ASN A 3 7.91 0.37 23.91
C ASN A 3 6.72 0.64 24.85
N PRO A 4 5.95 1.72 24.67
CA PRO A 4 4.84 2.07 25.57
C PRO A 4 3.78 0.97 25.65
N TYR A 5 3.65 0.17 24.58
CA TYR A 5 2.77 -1.01 24.56
C TYR A 5 3.29 -2.14 25.45
N LEU A 6 4.61 -2.38 25.44
CA LEU A 6 5.24 -3.36 26.32
C LEU A 6 5.16 -2.92 27.79
N ILE A 7 5.32 -1.62 28.06
CA ILE A 7 5.17 -1.05 29.42
C ILE A 7 3.72 -1.18 29.89
N LEU A 8 2.73 -0.91 29.02
CA LEU A 8 1.32 -1.09 29.33
C LEU A 8 1.00 -2.56 29.61
N VAL A 9 1.46 -3.48 28.77
CA VAL A 9 1.26 -4.93 28.96
C VAL A 9 1.95 -5.39 30.24
N LEU A 10 3.19 -4.98 30.50
CA LEU A 10 3.91 -5.31 31.75
C LEU A 10 3.22 -4.72 32.97
N SER A 11 2.69 -3.50 32.88
CA SER A 11 2.00 -2.83 33.98
C SER A 11 0.63 -3.47 34.26
N VAL A 12 -0.08 -3.94 33.22
CA VAL A 12 -1.29 -4.75 33.37
C VAL A 12 -0.94 -6.11 33.96
N VAL A 13 0.07 -6.81 33.45
CA VAL A 13 0.48 -8.13 33.96
C VAL A 13 0.96 -8.02 35.41
N ILE A 14 1.84 -7.08 35.75
CA ILE A 14 2.34 -6.87 37.12
C ILE A 14 1.22 -6.36 38.03
N GLY A 15 0.39 -5.44 37.56
CA GLY A 15 -0.77 -4.94 38.30
C GLY A 15 -1.83 -6.02 38.56
N LEU A 16 -1.90 -7.04 37.70
CA LEU A 16 -2.69 -8.25 37.90
C LEU A 16 -1.96 -9.24 38.84
N MET A 17 -0.64 -9.34 38.77
CA MET A 17 0.17 -10.26 39.60
C MET A 17 0.31 -9.82 41.06
N LEU A 18 0.26 -8.53 41.37
CA LEU A 18 0.37 -8.03 42.75
C LEU A 18 -0.82 -8.44 43.64
N PRO A 19 -2.10 -8.38 43.18
CA PRO A 19 -3.23 -9.01 43.87
C PRO A 19 -3.15 -10.54 43.90
N ILE A 20 -2.57 -11.18 42.85
CA ILE A 20 -2.34 -12.63 42.80
C ILE A 20 -1.36 -13.10 43.88
N ALA A 21 -0.34 -12.31 44.20
CA ALA A 21 0.62 -12.62 45.27
C ALA A 21 0.05 -12.42 46.68
N TRP A 22 -1.00 -11.62 46.84
CA TRP A 22 -1.56 -11.26 48.15
C TRP A 22 -2.77 -12.11 48.56
N PHE A 23 -3.47 -12.71 47.60
CA PHE A 23 -4.55 -13.66 47.86
C PHE A 23 -4.09 -15.11 47.70
N SER A 24 -4.39 -15.95 48.70
CA SER A 24 -4.18 -17.39 48.59
C SER A 24 -4.80 -17.92 47.27
N PRO A 25 -4.08 -18.74 46.47
CA PRO A 25 -4.62 -19.41 45.28
C PRO A 25 -5.83 -20.30 45.59
N PHE A 26 -6.11 -20.54 46.87
CA PHE A 26 -7.25 -21.30 47.37
C PHE A 26 -8.46 -20.44 47.75
N SER A 27 -8.33 -19.11 47.78
CA SER A 27 -9.44 -18.24 48.10
C SER A 27 -10.43 -18.15 46.93
N HIS A 28 -11.71 -18.34 47.24
CA HIS A 28 -12.78 -18.37 46.24
C HIS A 28 -12.91 -17.02 45.50
N GLY A 29 -12.63 -15.90 46.17
CA GLY A 29 -12.66 -14.56 45.57
C GLY A 29 -11.58 -14.36 44.51
N PHE A 30 -10.36 -14.82 44.80
CA PHE A 30 -9.23 -14.73 43.89
C PHE A 30 -9.44 -15.51 42.59
N ARG A 31 -9.92 -16.76 42.69
CA ARG A 31 -10.23 -17.59 41.52
C ARG A 31 -11.32 -16.96 40.64
N ARG A 32 -12.33 -16.31 41.24
CA ARG A 32 -13.39 -15.60 40.50
C ARG A 32 -12.83 -14.40 39.73
N VAL A 33 -12.04 -13.54 40.37
CA VAL A 33 -11.47 -12.34 39.72
C VAL A 33 -10.54 -12.73 38.57
N THR A 34 -9.61 -13.66 38.82
CA THR A 34 -8.70 -14.16 37.79
C THR A 34 -9.44 -14.84 36.64
N GLY A 35 -10.49 -15.62 36.94
CA GLY A 35 -11.37 -16.22 35.95
C GLY A 35 -12.09 -15.19 35.08
N LEU A 36 -12.57 -14.09 35.66
CA LEU A 36 -13.20 -12.99 34.91
C LEU A 36 -12.21 -12.26 34.00
N ILE A 37 -10.96 -12.07 34.45
CA ILE A 37 -9.91 -11.46 33.61
C ILE A 37 -9.59 -12.35 32.43
N TYR A 38 -9.36 -13.66 32.65
CA TYR A 38 -9.12 -14.58 31.56
C TYR A 38 -10.30 -14.67 30.60
N LEU A 39 -11.54 -14.71 31.13
CA LEU A 39 -12.73 -14.68 30.30
C LEU A 39 -12.80 -13.40 29.45
N ALA A 40 -12.55 -12.23 30.04
CA ALA A 40 -12.55 -10.96 29.32
C ALA A 40 -11.47 -10.92 28.23
N LEU A 41 -10.24 -11.39 28.53
CA LEU A 41 -9.16 -11.49 27.55
C LEU A 41 -9.49 -12.49 26.43
N THR A 42 -10.04 -13.65 26.76
CA THR A 42 -10.47 -14.65 25.76
C THR A 42 -11.58 -14.10 24.88
N LEU A 43 -12.61 -13.47 25.46
CA LEU A 43 -13.70 -12.86 24.69
C LEU A 43 -13.19 -11.71 23.83
N GLY A 44 -12.26 -10.88 24.31
CA GLY A 44 -11.73 -9.75 23.56
C GLY A 44 -10.71 -10.11 22.47
N LEU A 45 -9.77 -11.00 22.76
CA LEU A 45 -8.65 -11.34 21.86
C LEU A 45 -8.95 -12.52 20.95
N VAL A 46 -9.90 -13.38 21.32
CA VAL A 46 -10.24 -14.59 20.54
C VAL A 46 -11.69 -14.56 20.10
N GLY A 47 -12.62 -14.38 21.03
CA GLY A 47 -14.06 -14.39 20.75
C GLY A 47 -14.45 -13.31 19.74
N TYR A 48 -14.11 -12.05 20.02
CA TYR A 48 -14.45 -10.92 19.16
C TYR A 48 -13.92 -11.04 17.73
N PRO A 49 -12.60 -11.27 17.47
CA PRO A 49 -12.13 -11.43 16.10
C PRO A 49 -12.73 -12.68 15.42
N PHE A 50 -12.92 -13.78 16.16
CA PHE A 50 -13.58 -14.98 15.62
C PHE A 50 -15.01 -14.69 15.16
N PHE A 51 -15.87 -14.17 16.05
CA PHE A 51 -17.26 -13.89 15.70
C PHE A 51 -17.41 -12.79 14.66
N THR A 52 -16.54 -11.78 14.67
CA THR A 52 -16.52 -10.72 13.64
C THR A 52 -16.16 -11.31 12.27
N THR A 53 -15.14 -12.17 12.22
CA THR A 53 -14.73 -12.84 10.98
C THR A 53 -15.83 -13.75 10.45
N VAL A 54 -16.44 -14.58 11.32
CA VAL A 54 -17.56 -15.45 10.95
C VAL A 54 -18.75 -14.65 10.46
N TYR A 55 -19.09 -13.54 11.12
CA TYR A 55 -20.16 -12.65 10.72
C TYR A 55 -19.94 -12.14 9.29
N TYR A 56 -18.80 -11.47 9.02
CA TYR A 56 -18.53 -10.96 7.68
C TYR A 56 -18.42 -12.06 6.63
N LEU A 57 -17.79 -13.20 6.91
CA LEU A 57 -17.75 -14.32 5.96
C LEU A 57 -19.15 -14.85 5.61
N ALA A 58 -20.09 -14.84 6.57
CA ALA A 58 -21.45 -15.28 6.35
C ALA A 58 -22.32 -14.22 5.65
N THR A 59 -22.17 -12.94 6.01
CA THR A 59 -23.08 -11.87 5.61
C THR A 59 -22.58 -11.00 4.47
N ASP A 60 -21.27 -10.90 4.24
CA ASP A 60 -20.67 -10.08 3.18
C ASP A 60 -20.36 -10.95 1.95
N PRO A 61 -21.17 -10.86 0.87
CA PRO A 61 -20.91 -11.61 -0.35
C PRO A 61 -19.60 -11.22 -1.02
N GLY A 62 -19.14 -9.98 -0.84
CA GLY A 62 -17.90 -9.47 -1.44
C GLY A 62 -16.62 -10.11 -0.90
N LEU A 63 -16.70 -10.83 0.22
CA LEU A 63 -15.58 -11.65 0.70
C LEU A 63 -15.53 -13.03 0.05
N ARG A 64 -16.61 -13.46 -0.60
CA ARG A 64 -16.74 -14.81 -1.22
C ARG A 64 -16.87 -14.76 -2.73
N ARG A 65 -17.13 -13.58 -3.28
CA ARG A 65 -17.37 -13.32 -4.71
C ARG A 65 -16.61 -12.07 -5.10
N ALA A 66 -16.37 -11.88 -6.40
CA ALA A 66 -15.76 -10.68 -6.95
C ALA A 66 -16.72 -9.46 -6.93
N GLU A 67 -17.33 -9.19 -5.78
CA GLU A 67 -18.30 -8.13 -5.52
C GLU A 67 -17.73 -7.12 -4.50
N PRO A 68 -18.20 -5.86 -4.44
CA PRO A 68 -17.81 -4.91 -3.40
C PRO A 68 -18.09 -5.45 -2.00
N SER A 69 -17.12 -5.33 -1.09
CA SER A 69 -17.20 -5.84 0.28
C SER A 69 -17.56 -4.74 1.28
N GLU A 70 -18.63 -4.94 2.06
CA GLU A 70 -18.99 -4.05 3.17
C GLU A 70 -17.89 -3.97 4.24
N PHE A 71 -17.19 -5.08 4.47
CA PHE A 71 -16.02 -5.11 5.35
C PHE A 71 -14.95 -4.11 4.89
N ALA A 72 -14.67 -4.01 3.59
CA ALA A 72 -13.70 -3.06 3.06
C ALA A 72 -14.11 -1.60 3.32
N PHE A 73 -15.39 -1.25 3.17
CA PHE A 73 -15.91 0.08 3.52
C PHE A 73 -15.81 0.38 5.01
N SER A 74 -16.11 -0.59 5.87
CA SER A 74 -16.02 -0.47 7.32
C SER A 74 -14.56 -0.27 7.79
N LEU A 75 -13.65 -1.08 7.23
CA LEU A 75 -12.21 -0.97 7.49
C LEU A 75 -11.66 0.38 7.03
N HIS A 76 -12.03 0.82 5.82
CA HIS A 76 -11.65 2.13 5.29
C HIS A 76 -12.07 3.27 6.22
N ARG A 77 -13.31 3.26 6.71
CA ARG A 77 -13.80 4.28 7.66
C ARG A 77 -13.01 4.27 8.97
N SER A 78 -12.74 3.08 9.52
CA SER A 78 -11.94 2.92 10.74
C SER A 78 -10.53 3.47 10.56
N LEU A 79 -9.87 3.17 9.44
CA LEU A 79 -8.54 3.69 9.11
C LEU A 79 -8.54 5.20 8.88
N SER A 80 -9.54 5.70 8.16
CA SER A 80 -9.72 7.14 7.87
C SER A 80 -9.76 7.99 9.13
N SER A 81 -10.34 7.47 10.22
CA SER A 81 -10.38 8.18 11.50
C SER A 81 -9.04 8.25 12.25
N LYS A 82 -8.08 7.37 11.93
CA LYS A 82 -6.82 7.18 12.68
C LYS A 82 -5.60 7.72 11.93
N LEU A 83 -5.64 7.68 10.60
CA LEU A 83 -4.53 8.05 9.72
C LEU A 83 -4.05 9.49 9.92
N PRO A 84 -4.91 10.52 10.03
CA PRO A 84 -4.46 11.90 10.19
C PRO A 84 -3.55 12.08 11.42
N ASP A 85 -3.99 11.60 12.59
CA ASP A 85 -3.22 11.70 13.84
C ASP A 85 -1.91 10.90 13.81
N TYR A 86 -1.90 9.77 13.12
CA TYR A 86 -0.67 9.01 12.90
C TYR A 86 0.32 9.80 12.05
N ILE A 87 -0.12 10.30 10.90
CA ILE A 87 0.70 11.03 9.94
C ILE A 87 1.25 12.32 10.58
N ASP A 88 0.41 13.09 11.25
CA ASP A 88 0.82 14.36 11.84
C ASP A 88 1.86 14.17 12.94
N ARG A 89 1.70 13.14 13.79
CA ARG A 89 2.72 12.79 14.79
C ARG A 89 4.02 12.33 14.14
N ARG A 90 3.94 11.62 13.01
CA ARG A 90 5.10 11.09 12.31
C ARG A 90 5.90 12.19 11.62
N ILE A 91 5.24 13.11 10.92
CA ILE A 91 5.88 14.28 10.32
C ILE A 91 6.49 15.15 11.44
N LYS A 92 5.72 15.45 12.49
CA LYS A 92 6.20 16.28 13.61
C LYS A 92 7.42 15.69 14.33
N SER A 93 7.53 14.37 14.42
CA SER A 93 8.66 13.73 15.11
C SER A 93 9.96 13.78 14.32
N LYS A 94 9.91 14.08 13.00
CA LYS A 94 11.04 14.05 12.07
C LYS A 94 11.81 12.73 12.03
N VAL A 95 11.22 11.66 12.55
CA VAL A 95 11.91 10.36 12.68
C VAL A 95 12.36 9.85 11.31
N ALA A 96 11.63 10.18 10.24
CA ALA A 96 11.96 9.74 8.87
C ALA A 96 13.38 10.16 8.44
N SER A 97 13.81 11.38 8.77
CA SER A 97 15.17 11.89 8.49
C SER A 97 16.29 11.23 9.30
N THR A 98 15.95 10.34 10.25
CA THR A 98 16.93 9.65 11.11
C THR A 98 17.10 8.19 10.76
N LEU A 99 16.31 7.68 9.80
CA LEU A 99 16.28 6.27 9.42
C LEU A 99 17.19 6.04 8.23
N GLY A 100 17.98 4.97 8.28
CA GLY A 100 18.82 4.56 7.16
C GLY A 100 18.12 3.61 6.17
N PRO A 101 18.73 3.33 5.01
CA PRO A 101 18.14 2.49 3.95
C PRO A 101 17.78 1.05 4.39
N TYR A 102 18.49 0.48 5.36
CA TYR A 102 18.23 -0.87 5.86
C TYR A 102 16.99 -0.96 6.76
N GLN A 103 16.39 0.17 7.13
CA GLN A 103 15.18 0.23 7.96
C GLN A 103 13.91 0.30 7.11
N ILE A 104 13.85 -0.51 6.05
CA ILE A 104 12.85 -0.53 4.97
C ILE A 104 11.42 -0.30 5.47
N THR A 105 10.97 -1.06 6.46
CA THR A 105 9.60 -0.91 7.00
C THR A 105 9.37 0.46 7.64
N ALA A 106 10.37 1.00 8.33
CA ALA A 106 10.25 2.29 8.98
C ALA A 106 10.36 3.45 7.97
N THR A 107 11.07 3.27 6.85
CA THR A 107 11.25 4.28 5.80
C THR A 107 10.11 4.25 4.79
N GLU A 108 9.90 3.13 4.09
CA GLU A 108 9.00 3.01 2.94
C GLU A 108 7.52 2.85 3.33
N SER A 109 7.20 2.06 4.36
CA SER A 109 5.80 1.71 4.68
C SER A 109 4.86 2.91 4.94
N PRO A 110 5.30 4.05 5.51
CA PRO A 110 4.45 5.24 5.65
C PRO A 110 3.98 5.83 4.31
N VAL A 111 4.89 6.05 3.35
CA VAL A 111 4.54 6.61 2.04
C VAL A 111 3.84 5.57 1.15
N TYR A 112 4.28 4.31 1.25
CA TYR A 112 3.64 3.19 0.57
C TYR A 112 2.21 2.95 1.09
N GLY A 113 2.01 3.05 2.39
CA GLY A 113 0.70 2.97 3.04
C GLY A 113 -0.22 4.12 2.65
N ALA A 114 0.31 5.34 2.53
CA ALA A 114 -0.44 6.49 2.04
C ALA A 114 -0.89 6.30 0.58
N PHE A 115 0.00 5.83 -0.29
CA PHE A 115 -0.31 5.48 -1.67
C PHE A 115 -1.44 4.44 -1.76
N PHE A 116 -1.33 3.33 -1.03
CA PHE A 116 -2.37 2.30 -1.05
C PHE A 116 -3.70 2.74 -0.44
N TYR A 117 -3.67 3.52 0.64
CA TYR A 117 -4.88 4.09 1.21
C TYR A 117 -5.61 4.98 0.19
N LEU A 118 -4.87 5.82 -0.54
CA LEU A 118 -5.45 6.66 -1.59
C LEU A 118 -6.01 5.81 -2.75
N GLN A 119 -5.25 4.84 -3.26
CA GLN A 119 -5.73 3.91 -4.31
C GLN A 119 -7.00 3.16 -3.86
N ALA A 120 -7.01 2.61 -2.65
CA ALA A 120 -8.18 1.92 -2.10
C ALA A 120 -9.38 2.87 -1.97
N THR A 121 -9.15 4.11 -1.53
CA THR A 121 -10.20 5.13 -1.43
C THR A 121 -10.80 5.44 -2.81
N GLU A 122 -9.99 5.51 -3.87
CA GLU A 122 -10.49 5.67 -5.24
C GLU A 122 -11.44 4.53 -5.63
N ARG A 123 -11.01 3.27 -5.42
CA ARG A 123 -11.80 2.09 -5.83
C ARG A 123 -13.09 1.98 -5.05
N LEU A 124 -13.06 2.22 -3.75
CA LEU A 124 -14.26 2.25 -2.92
C LEU A 124 -15.18 3.40 -3.35
N GLN A 125 -14.63 4.56 -3.72
CA GLN A 125 -15.41 5.69 -4.21
C GLN A 125 -16.05 5.41 -5.57
N GLU A 126 -15.37 4.69 -6.47
CA GLU A 126 -15.92 4.19 -7.74
C GLU A 126 -17.07 3.20 -7.48
N GLN A 127 -16.87 2.22 -6.60
CA GLN A 127 -17.90 1.24 -6.22
C GLN A 127 -19.13 1.91 -5.58
N TRP A 128 -18.92 2.88 -4.69
CA TRP A 128 -20.01 3.63 -4.06
C TRP A 128 -20.80 4.46 -5.07
N LYS A 129 -20.16 5.03 -6.10
CA LYS A 129 -20.87 5.75 -7.16
C LYS A 129 -21.80 4.82 -7.96
N LEU A 130 -21.39 3.56 -8.15
CA LEU A 130 -22.20 2.55 -8.82
C LEU A 130 -23.32 2.03 -7.91
N ASN A 131 -23.05 1.89 -6.61
CA ASN A 131 -24.02 1.50 -5.62
C ASN A 131 -23.87 2.28 -4.30
N PRO A 132 -24.63 3.37 -4.11
CA PRO A 132 -24.57 4.17 -2.89
C PRO A 132 -25.06 3.44 -1.63
N SER A 133 -25.72 2.27 -1.75
CA SER A 133 -26.17 1.51 -0.59
C SER A 133 -25.02 0.87 0.20
N LEU A 134 -23.82 0.76 -0.39
CA LEU A 134 -22.64 0.15 0.23
C LEU A 134 -22.14 0.93 1.46
N ALA A 135 -22.43 2.23 1.53
CA ALA A 135 -22.11 3.05 2.69
C ALA A 135 -22.99 4.31 2.74
N LYS A 136 -23.39 4.71 3.97
CA LYS A 136 -24.21 5.91 4.22
C LYS A 136 -23.60 7.20 3.63
N GLU A 137 -22.28 7.31 3.68
CA GLU A 137 -21.52 8.45 3.18
C GLU A 137 -20.41 7.93 2.27
N SER A 138 -20.03 8.73 1.28
CA SER A 138 -19.02 8.32 0.31
C SER A 138 -17.62 8.21 0.96
N PRO A 139 -16.75 7.32 0.47
CA PRO A 139 -15.38 7.21 0.98
C PRO A 139 -14.59 8.52 0.92
N ALA A 140 -14.81 9.36 -0.11
CA ALA A 140 -14.18 10.67 -0.18
C ALA A 140 -14.65 11.62 0.94
N ALA A 141 -15.92 11.54 1.36
CA ALA A 141 -16.45 12.36 2.44
C ALA A 141 -15.94 11.87 3.81
N THR A 142 -16.09 10.58 4.12
CA THR A 142 -15.64 10.03 5.42
C THR A 142 -14.11 9.99 5.55
N GLY A 143 -13.41 9.99 4.42
CA GLY A 143 -11.95 9.94 4.32
C GLY A 143 -11.26 11.29 4.14
N ALA A 144 -11.98 12.41 4.06
CA ALA A 144 -11.44 13.70 3.62
C ALA A 144 -10.11 14.07 4.31
N ALA A 145 -10.07 14.05 5.65
CA ALA A 145 -8.86 14.38 6.41
C ALA A 145 -7.71 13.38 6.17
N ALA A 146 -8.01 12.10 5.98
CA ALA A 146 -7.01 11.07 5.72
C ALA A 146 -6.48 11.12 4.29
N ILE A 147 -7.29 11.55 3.31
CA ILE A 147 -6.88 11.79 1.94
C ILE A 147 -5.84 12.92 1.90
N ASP A 148 -6.13 14.04 2.56
CA ASP A 148 -5.20 15.17 2.65
C ASP A 148 -3.93 14.80 3.42
N ALA A 149 -4.06 14.09 4.55
CA ALA A 149 -2.91 13.65 5.33
C ALA A 149 -2.01 12.68 4.53
N SER A 150 -2.60 11.77 3.75
CA SER A 150 -1.86 10.82 2.91
C SER A 150 -1.06 11.51 1.82
N LEU A 151 -1.60 12.56 1.17
CA LEU A 151 -0.80 13.36 0.25
C LEU A 151 0.31 14.13 1.00
N ARG A 152 0.01 14.67 2.18
CA ARG A 152 0.96 15.46 2.98
C ARG A 152 2.20 14.66 3.38
N ILE A 153 2.06 13.39 3.79
CA ILE A 153 3.23 12.56 4.12
C ILE A 153 4.06 12.18 2.89
N MET A 154 3.43 12.02 1.72
CA MET A 154 4.14 11.77 0.47
C MET A 154 4.98 12.98 0.04
N LEU A 155 4.47 14.19 0.26
CA LEU A 155 5.15 15.46 -0.07
C LEU A 155 6.11 15.95 1.02
N ASP A 156 6.21 15.25 2.15
CA ASP A 156 7.10 15.63 3.24
C ASP A 156 8.56 15.27 2.91
N GLY A 157 9.45 16.26 2.93
CA GLY A 157 10.85 16.09 2.54
C GLY A 157 11.66 15.15 3.44
N ASP A 158 11.29 14.98 4.71
CA ASP A 158 11.96 14.02 5.60
C ASP A 158 11.60 12.57 5.19
N HIS A 159 10.45 12.37 4.56
CA HIS A 159 10.00 11.08 4.03
C HIS A 159 10.52 10.77 2.61
N SER A 160 11.49 11.53 2.10
CA SER A 160 12.33 11.10 0.97
C SER A 160 13.77 10.83 1.37
N TYR A 161 14.10 10.91 2.66
CA TYR A 161 15.48 10.84 3.15
C TYR A 161 16.23 9.58 2.68
N TRP A 162 15.62 8.39 2.82
CA TRP A 162 16.28 7.14 2.39
C TRP A 162 16.46 7.06 0.88
N VAL A 163 15.61 7.74 0.10
CA VAL A 163 15.72 7.80 -1.37
C VAL A 163 16.88 8.72 -1.75
N ARG A 164 17.06 9.82 -1.02
CA ARG A 164 18.22 10.72 -1.18
C ARG A 164 19.52 10.05 -0.80
N ASP A 165 19.52 9.13 0.18
CA ASP A 165 20.69 8.30 0.47
C ASP A 165 21.11 7.42 -0.73
N TYR A 166 20.16 7.02 -1.59
CA TYR A 166 20.44 6.25 -2.81
C TYR A 166 20.79 7.12 -4.02
N TRP A 167 19.99 8.15 -4.30
CA TRP A 167 20.02 8.92 -5.55
C TRP A 167 20.65 10.32 -5.41
N GLY A 168 20.94 10.77 -4.19
CA GLY A 168 21.39 12.13 -3.91
C GLY A 168 20.26 13.16 -3.87
N GLU A 169 20.62 14.44 -3.92
CA GLU A 169 19.66 15.55 -3.81
C GLU A 169 18.74 15.69 -5.03
N ASP A 170 19.21 15.27 -6.20
CA ASP A 170 18.48 15.34 -7.47
C ASP A 170 17.59 14.10 -7.70
N TYR A 171 17.23 13.38 -6.64
CA TYR A 171 16.50 12.11 -6.69
C TYR A 171 15.16 12.12 -7.46
N LEU A 172 14.56 13.28 -7.71
CA LEU A 172 13.32 13.41 -8.48
C LEU A 172 13.56 13.47 -10.00
N THR A 173 14.78 13.77 -10.44
CA THR A 173 15.16 13.77 -11.86
C THR A 173 15.92 12.50 -12.27
N GLU A 174 16.29 11.67 -11.30
CA GLU A 174 16.83 10.32 -11.53
C GLU A 174 15.70 9.31 -11.82
N PRO A 175 15.97 8.15 -12.45
CA PRO A 175 14.94 7.18 -12.82
C PRO A 175 13.99 6.83 -11.67
N ASN A 176 14.57 6.50 -10.50
CA ASN A 176 13.90 6.40 -9.19
C ASN A 176 12.43 5.94 -9.26
N CYS A 177 12.23 4.80 -9.92
CA CYS A 177 10.92 4.36 -10.39
C CYS A 177 9.93 4.18 -9.24
N PHE A 178 10.30 3.43 -8.21
CA PHE A 178 9.48 3.21 -7.02
C PHE A 178 8.95 4.50 -6.40
N TYR A 179 9.83 5.41 -5.96
CA TYR A 179 9.40 6.59 -5.23
C TYR A 179 8.60 7.56 -6.11
N ARG A 180 9.05 7.79 -7.35
CA ARG A 180 8.35 8.68 -8.30
C ARG A 180 6.98 8.12 -8.68
N MET A 181 6.84 6.80 -8.81
CA MET A 181 5.54 6.14 -8.98
C MET A 181 4.60 6.40 -7.80
N LEU A 182 5.08 6.31 -6.55
CA LEU A 182 4.26 6.62 -5.37
C LEU A 182 3.82 8.09 -5.36
N LEU A 183 4.74 9.01 -5.70
CA LEU A 183 4.45 10.45 -5.80
C LEU A 183 3.35 10.72 -6.83
N VAL A 184 3.53 10.23 -8.06
CA VAL A 184 2.57 10.39 -9.16
C VAL A 184 1.20 9.81 -8.76
N GLY A 185 1.18 8.61 -8.18
CA GLY A 185 -0.05 7.96 -7.77
C GLY A 185 -0.77 8.68 -6.63
N CYS A 186 -0.05 9.20 -5.64
CA CYS A 186 -0.63 9.97 -4.55
C CYS A 186 -1.27 11.28 -5.05
N ILE A 187 -0.55 12.06 -5.86
CA ILE A 187 -1.07 13.32 -6.40
C ILE A 187 -2.27 13.06 -7.32
N THR A 188 -2.17 12.05 -8.19
CA THR A 188 -3.26 11.65 -9.09
C THR A 188 -4.52 11.30 -8.31
N SER A 189 -4.38 10.45 -7.29
CA SER A 189 -5.52 10.00 -6.51
C SER A 189 -6.14 11.10 -5.66
N HIS A 190 -5.30 11.93 -5.04
CA HIS A 190 -5.75 13.11 -4.31
C HIS A 190 -6.55 14.05 -5.22
N HIS A 191 -6.05 14.35 -6.43
CA HIS A 191 -6.77 15.19 -7.38
C HIS A 191 -8.11 14.57 -7.79
N LYS A 192 -8.16 13.27 -8.13
CA LYS A 192 -9.41 12.61 -8.54
C LYS A 192 -10.47 12.66 -7.45
N LEU A 193 -10.07 12.52 -6.18
CA LEU A 193 -10.94 12.53 -5.01
C LEU A 193 -11.38 13.93 -4.58
N THR A 194 -10.49 14.93 -4.62
CA THR A 194 -10.73 16.27 -4.04
C THR A 194 -10.92 17.37 -5.07
N LYS A 195 -10.49 17.16 -6.32
CA LYS A 195 -10.40 18.14 -7.41
C LYS A 195 -9.39 19.27 -7.18
N VAL A 196 -8.58 19.21 -6.13
CA VAL A 196 -7.50 20.17 -5.88
C VAL A 196 -6.42 20.06 -6.95
N THR A 197 -5.95 21.19 -7.46
CA THR A 197 -5.02 21.25 -8.60
C THR A 197 -3.60 21.70 -8.24
N THR A 198 -3.36 22.05 -6.96
CA THR A 198 -2.11 22.65 -6.48
C THR A 198 -0.84 21.91 -6.92
N HIS A 199 -0.89 20.58 -7.00
CA HIS A 199 0.27 19.73 -7.30
C HIS A 199 0.29 19.19 -8.74
N LEU A 200 -0.62 19.62 -9.62
CA LEU A 200 -0.62 19.19 -11.01
C LEU A 200 0.65 19.58 -11.79
N PRO A 201 1.30 20.74 -11.56
CA PRO A 201 2.57 21.03 -12.21
C PRO A 201 3.67 20.03 -11.85
N LEU A 202 3.78 19.64 -10.58
CA LEU A 202 4.72 18.61 -10.13
C LEU A 202 4.37 17.24 -10.73
N LEU A 203 3.08 16.90 -10.79
CA LEU A 203 2.60 15.67 -11.43
C LEU A 203 3.01 15.62 -12.90
N GLY A 204 2.78 16.69 -13.66
CA GLY A 204 3.11 16.79 -15.08
C GLY A 204 4.60 16.59 -15.32
N ALA A 205 5.45 17.36 -14.63
CA ALA A 205 6.91 17.23 -14.76
C ALA A 205 7.39 15.81 -14.41
N THR A 206 6.91 15.24 -13.31
CA THR A 206 7.32 13.87 -12.90
C THR A 206 6.88 12.82 -13.92
N VAL A 207 5.68 12.95 -14.48
CA VAL A 207 5.15 12.05 -15.52
C VAL A 207 5.96 12.14 -16.81
N ASP A 208 6.27 13.36 -17.26
CA ASP A 208 7.02 13.57 -18.49
C ASP A 208 8.43 13.01 -18.40
N ASP A 209 9.11 13.27 -17.29
CA ASP A 209 10.45 12.74 -17.03
C ASP A 209 10.43 11.19 -16.94
N LEU A 210 9.47 10.58 -16.24
CA LEU A 210 9.37 9.11 -16.15
C LEU A 210 9.08 8.47 -17.51
N VAL A 211 8.27 9.12 -18.34
CA VAL A 211 8.04 8.63 -19.72
C VAL A 211 9.30 8.74 -20.55
N ALA A 212 10.06 9.83 -20.43
CA ALA A 212 11.34 9.97 -21.10
C ALA A 212 12.32 8.86 -20.67
N ASP A 213 12.41 8.56 -19.37
CA ASP A 213 13.27 7.50 -18.83
C ASP A 213 12.87 6.12 -19.39
N ILE A 214 11.57 5.80 -19.37
CA ILE A 214 11.04 4.52 -19.86
C ILE A 214 11.23 4.38 -21.38
N ASP A 215 11.07 5.45 -22.16
CA ASP A 215 11.24 5.43 -23.61
C ASP A 215 12.71 5.44 -24.05
N ALA A 216 13.60 6.02 -23.24
CA ALA A 216 15.04 5.92 -23.45
C ALA A 216 15.60 4.53 -23.10
N SER A 217 14.92 3.77 -22.22
CA SER A 217 15.34 2.43 -21.82
C SER A 217 15.17 1.39 -22.95
N PRO A 218 16.25 0.73 -23.40
CA PRO A 218 16.16 -0.31 -24.43
C PRO A 218 15.28 -1.51 -24.03
N SER A 219 15.30 -1.87 -22.74
CA SER A 219 14.51 -2.96 -22.20
C SER A 219 13.09 -2.51 -21.79
N GLY A 220 12.85 -1.19 -21.67
CA GLY A 220 11.65 -0.64 -21.05
C GLY A 220 11.60 -0.77 -19.53
N LEU A 221 12.71 -1.17 -18.90
CA LEU A 221 12.89 -1.19 -17.44
C LEU A 221 13.71 0.01 -16.98
N ILE A 222 13.40 0.49 -15.78
CA ILE A 222 14.14 1.56 -15.11
C ILE A 222 14.34 1.17 -13.63
N ASP A 223 15.38 1.73 -13.01
CA ASP A 223 15.79 1.39 -11.65
C ASP A 223 14.89 2.05 -10.60
N ASP A 224 14.61 1.33 -9.51
CA ASP A 224 14.02 1.89 -8.29
C ASP A 224 15.09 2.56 -7.44
N TYR A 225 16.23 1.89 -7.30
CA TYR A 225 17.46 2.37 -6.69
C TYR A 225 18.63 2.08 -7.64
N PRO A 226 19.78 2.76 -7.54
CA PRO A 226 20.89 2.55 -8.47
C PRO A 226 21.30 1.07 -8.57
N GLY A 227 21.19 0.50 -9.78
CA GLY A 227 21.49 -0.90 -10.07
C GLY A 227 20.47 -1.92 -9.53
N GLN A 228 19.30 -1.46 -9.08
CA GLN A 228 18.23 -2.27 -8.52
C GLN A 228 16.91 -1.98 -9.25
N CYS A 229 16.56 -2.85 -10.18
CA CYS A 229 15.31 -2.77 -10.93
C CYS A 229 14.37 -3.91 -10.54
N PHE A 230 13.14 -3.53 -10.16
CA PHE A 230 12.05 -4.43 -9.82
C PHE A 230 10.96 -4.32 -10.90
N PRO A 231 10.85 -5.30 -11.81
CA PRO A 231 9.93 -5.22 -12.94
C PRO A 231 8.45 -4.98 -12.55
N ALA A 232 8.02 -5.49 -11.40
CA ALA A 232 6.66 -5.24 -10.90
C ALA A 232 6.39 -3.75 -10.63
N ASP A 233 7.38 -3.02 -10.11
CA ASP A 233 7.28 -1.59 -9.84
C ASP A 233 7.26 -0.77 -11.13
N VAL A 234 8.03 -1.18 -12.15
CA VAL A 234 7.96 -0.58 -13.50
C VAL A 234 6.57 -0.74 -14.12
N ALA A 235 5.95 -1.91 -14.00
CA ALA A 235 4.59 -2.13 -14.49
C ALA A 235 3.56 -1.26 -13.76
N CYS A 236 3.72 -1.09 -12.43
CA CYS A 236 2.91 -0.16 -11.63
C CYS A 236 3.13 1.29 -12.07
N CYS A 237 4.37 1.69 -12.33
CA CYS A 237 4.75 3.01 -12.80
C CYS A 237 4.05 3.35 -14.13
N ILE A 238 4.11 2.45 -15.11
CA ILE A 238 3.44 2.60 -16.41
C ILE A 238 1.92 2.81 -16.24
N ALA A 239 1.27 1.98 -15.40
CA ALA A 239 -0.17 2.12 -15.15
C ALA A 239 -0.52 3.42 -14.41
N THR A 240 0.34 3.84 -13.50
CA THR A 240 0.17 5.08 -12.73
C THR A 240 0.34 6.31 -13.63
N ILE A 241 1.30 6.29 -14.57
CA ILE A 241 1.47 7.31 -15.61
C ILE A 241 0.22 7.39 -16.50
N GLN A 242 -0.31 6.25 -16.96
CA GLN A 242 -1.52 6.21 -17.78
C GLN A 242 -2.71 6.85 -17.05
N SER A 243 -2.86 6.57 -15.76
CA SER A 243 -3.89 7.13 -14.89
C SER A 243 -3.70 8.64 -14.66
N ALA A 244 -2.47 9.08 -14.42
CA ALA A 244 -2.10 10.48 -14.23
C ALA A 244 -2.31 11.32 -15.48
N SER A 245 -1.96 10.79 -16.65
CA SER A 245 -2.14 11.44 -17.95
C SER A 245 -3.59 11.85 -18.18
N GLY A 246 -4.54 10.97 -17.82
CA GLY A 246 -5.98 11.30 -17.93
C GLY A 246 -6.41 12.46 -17.02
N VAL A 247 -5.75 12.65 -15.87
CA VAL A 247 -5.97 13.82 -15.00
C VAL A 247 -5.36 15.09 -15.59
N LEU A 248 -4.22 14.96 -16.27
CA LEU A 248 -3.53 16.06 -16.96
C LEU A 248 -4.17 16.43 -18.31
N GLY A 249 -5.20 15.71 -18.76
CA GLY A 249 -5.90 15.96 -20.02
C GLY A 249 -5.26 15.28 -21.25
N GLU A 250 -4.39 14.31 -21.03
CA GLU A 250 -3.71 13.52 -22.06
C GLU A 250 -4.25 12.08 -22.13
N ASP A 251 -4.19 11.46 -23.31
CA ASP A 251 -4.45 10.03 -23.47
C ASP A 251 -3.16 9.27 -23.81
N ARG A 252 -2.63 8.57 -22.79
CA ARG A 252 -1.44 7.70 -22.92
C ARG A 252 -1.77 6.21 -22.89
N LYS A 253 -3.01 5.79 -23.19
CA LYS A 253 -3.38 4.35 -23.20
C LYS A 253 -2.51 3.52 -24.16
N ALA A 254 -2.38 3.98 -25.40
CA ALA A 254 -1.60 3.27 -26.42
C ALA A 254 -0.11 3.22 -26.07
N TRP A 255 0.42 4.30 -25.46
CA TRP A 255 1.79 4.32 -24.94
C TRP A 255 1.96 3.29 -23.82
N ALA A 256 1.06 3.27 -22.84
CA ALA A 256 1.17 2.38 -21.68
C ALA A 256 1.09 0.89 -22.07
N THR A 257 0.21 0.55 -23.02
CA THR A 257 0.15 -0.80 -23.60
C THR A 257 1.49 -1.18 -24.23
N LYS A 258 2.04 -0.33 -25.11
CA LYS A 258 3.33 -0.60 -25.77
C LYS A 258 4.50 -0.66 -24.81
N ALA A 259 4.53 0.20 -23.79
CA ALA A 259 5.56 0.22 -22.77
C ALA A 259 5.56 -1.09 -21.95
N LEU A 260 4.37 -1.56 -21.53
CA LEU A 260 4.24 -2.83 -20.82
C LEU A 260 4.60 -4.03 -21.72
N GLU A 261 4.21 -4.02 -23.00
CA GLU A 261 4.61 -5.05 -23.96
C GLU A 261 6.14 -5.10 -24.14
N ARG A 262 6.79 -3.93 -24.29
CA ARG A 262 8.25 -3.80 -24.40
C ARG A 262 8.93 -4.38 -23.16
N MET A 263 8.52 -3.95 -21.97
CA MET A 263 9.02 -4.48 -20.70
C MET A 263 8.85 -6.00 -20.60
N MET A 264 7.66 -6.53 -20.92
CA MET A 264 7.38 -7.97 -20.83
C MET A 264 8.06 -8.80 -21.91
N SER A 265 8.52 -8.19 -23.02
CA SER A 265 9.27 -8.90 -24.06
C SER A 265 10.62 -9.45 -23.57
N ASN A 266 11.14 -8.92 -22.47
CA ASN A 266 12.34 -9.45 -21.80
C ASN A 266 12.07 -10.76 -21.03
N PHE A 267 10.80 -11.10 -20.78
CA PHE A 267 10.40 -12.20 -19.89
C PHE A 267 9.53 -13.20 -20.65
N THR A 268 10.15 -13.93 -21.58
CA THR A 268 9.48 -14.92 -22.46
C THR A 268 8.82 -16.07 -21.70
N GLU A 269 9.29 -16.34 -20.48
CA GLU A 269 8.68 -17.30 -19.56
C GLU A 269 7.35 -16.79 -18.95
N GLY A 270 6.94 -15.55 -19.21
CA GLY A 270 5.58 -15.07 -18.92
C GLY A 270 5.32 -14.58 -17.50
N LEU A 271 6.28 -14.66 -16.58
CA LEU A 271 6.22 -13.94 -15.30
C LEU A 271 7.46 -13.05 -15.15
N PRO A 272 7.31 -11.80 -14.68
CA PRO A 272 8.46 -10.98 -14.37
C PRO A 272 9.28 -11.60 -13.22
N PRO A 273 10.62 -11.52 -13.27
CA PRO A 273 11.46 -11.88 -12.14
C PRO A 273 11.30 -10.89 -10.99
N TYR A 274 11.75 -11.27 -9.79
CA TYR A 274 11.78 -10.31 -8.67
C TYR A 274 12.71 -9.13 -8.95
N THR A 275 13.86 -9.38 -9.58
CA THR A 275 14.81 -8.35 -10.02
C THR A 275 15.34 -8.65 -11.43
N ALA A 276 15.60 -7.59 -12.17
CA ALA A 276 16.23 -7.64 -13.49
C ALA A 276 17.28 -6.54 -13.63
N ASP A 277 18.19 -6.72 -14.57
CA ASP A 277 19.09 -5.65 -15.00
C ASP A 277 18.32 -4.68 -15.90
N SER A 278 18.22 -3.41 -15.52
CA SER A 278 17.41 -2.41 -16.25
C SER A 278 17.95 -2.11 -17.64
N THR A 279 19.25 -2.23 -17.88
CA THR A 279 19.84 -1.94 -19.19
C THR A 279 19.61 -3.08 -20.19
N SER A 280 19.88 -4.32 -19.78
CA SER A 280 19.84 -5.50 -20.65
C SER A 280 18.51 -6.26 -20.62
N GLY A 281 17.63 -5.97 -19.65
CA GLY A 281 16.39 -6.73 -19.43
C GLY A 281 16.60 -8.11 -18.82
N ARG A 282 17.86 -8.50 -18.53
CA ARG A 282 18.18 -9.86 -18.08
C ARG A 282 17.64 -10.11 -16.67
N PRO A 283 16.89 -11.21 -16.45
CA PRO A 283 16.51 -11.64 -15.10
C PRO A 283 17.74 -11.88 -14.22
N GLN A 284 17.73 -11.32 -13.01
CA GLN A 284 18.78 -11.52 -12.00
C GLN A 284 18.34 -12.44 -10.86
N SER A 285 17.03 -12.64 -10.72
CA SER A 285 16.43 -13.53 -9.71
C SER A 285 15.18 -14.22 -10.27
N PRO A 286 14.70 -15.31 -9.65
CA PRO A 286 13.46 -15.93 -10.06
C PRO A 286 12.23 -15.05 -9.76
N SER A 287 11.11 -15.37 -10.40
CA SER A 287 9.79 -14.86 -10.05
C SER A 287 9.45 -15.16 -8.58
N ARG A 288 8.71 -14.27 -7.92
CA ARG A 288 8.25 -14.44 -6.53
C ARG A 288 6.76 -14.16 -6.42
N GLY A 289 6.07 -15.01 -5.66
CA GLY A 289 4.63 -14.91 -5.47
C GLY A 289 4.18 -13.55 -4.90
N CYS A 290 4.88 -13.03 -3.89
CA CYS A 290 4.51 -11.79 -3.21
C CYS A 290 4.54 -10.54 -4.12
N THR A 291 5.52 -10.42 -5.02
CA THR A 291 5.66 -9.29 -5.95
C THR A 291 4.65 -9.34 -7.10
N ASN A 292 4.25 -10.54 -7.52
CA ASN A 292 3.35 -10.68 -8.67
C ASN A 292 1.92 -10.23 -8.35
N GLY A 293 1.48 -10.30 -7.09
CA GLY A 293 0.21 -9.71 -6.66
C GLY A 293 0.13 -8.20 -6.93
N PHE A 294 1.25 -7.49 -6.73
CA PHE A 294 1.35 -6.06 -7.06
C PHE A 294 1.30 -5.85 -8.57
N PHE A 295 2.07 -6.62 -9.35
CA PHE A 295 2.04 -6.58 -10.83
C PHE A 295 0.63 -6.76 -11.41
N PHE A 296 -0.11 -7.79 -10.98
CA PHE A 296 -1.45 -8.10 -11.53
C PHE A 296 -2.53 -7.07 -11.20
N THR A 297 -2.33 -6.30 -10.12
CA THR A 297 -3.21 -5.18 -9.77
C THR A 297 -3.24 -4.12 -10.89
N TYR A 298 -2.16 -4.01 -11.66
CA TYR A 298 -1.99 -3.00 -12.70
C TYR A 298 -2.01 -3.57 -14.12
N SER A 299 -1.34 -4.69 -14.36
CA SER A 299 -1.20 -5.26 -15.70
C SER A 299 -2.54 -5.69 -16.32
N SER A 300 -3.50 -6.13 -15.49
CA SER A 300 -4.85 -6.54 -15.92
C SER A 300 -5.64 -5.44 -16.62
N LYS A 301 -5.36 -4.15 -16.33
CA LYS A 301 -6.00 -3.02 -17.01
C LYS A 301 -5.31 -2.61 -18.31
N LEU A 302 -4.00 -2.83 -18.39
CA LEU A 302 -3.19 -2.41 -19.54
C LEU A 302 -3.19 -3.46 -20.65
N LEU A 303 -3.13 -4.75 -20.29
CA LEU A 303 -3.08 -5.90 -21.20
C LEU A 303 -3.98 -7.03 -20.66
N PRO A 304 -5.31 -6.89 -20.71
CA PRO A 304 -6.23 -7.83 -20.07
C PRO A 304 -6.06 -9.27 -20.56
N SER A 305 -5.92 -9.48 -21.87
CA SER A 305 -5.78 -10.82 -22.46
C SER A 305 -4.47 -11.49 -22.04
N SER A 306 -3.34 -10.78 -22.12
CA SER A 306 -2.03 -11.32 -21.72
C SER A 306 -1.95 -11.52 -20.21
N SER A 307 -2.50 -10.58 -19.43
CA SER A 307 -2.52 -10.66 -17.98
C SER A 307 -3.28 -11.87 -17.47
N ALA A 308 -4.35 -12.31 -18.15
CA ALA A 308 -5.07 -13.53 -17.77
C ALA A 308 -4.19 -14.79 -17.92
N VAL A 309 -3.39 -14.87 -18.99
CA VAL A 309 -2.45 -15.97 -19.22
C VAL A 309 -1.34 -15.97 -18.16
N TRP A 310 -0.75 -14.81 -17.89
CA TRP A 310 0.27 -14.65 -16.85
C TRP A 310 -0.29 -14.98 -15.46
N TYR A 311 -1.53 -14.57 -15.16
CA TYR A 311 -2.17 -14.86 -13.88
C TYR A 311 -2.40 -16.36 -13.68
N GLN A 312 -2.81 -17.09 -14.73
CA GLN A 312 -2.93 -18.54 -14.65
C GLN A 312 -1.58 -19.19 -14.31
N LYS A 313 -0.50 -18.76 -14.98
CA LYS A 313 0.86 -19.25 -14.68
C LYS A 313 1.26 -18.95 -13.23
N TYR A 314 0.95 -17.76 -12.73
CA TYR A 314 1.17 -17.39 -11.34
C TYR A 314 0.42 -18.32 -10.36
N ALA A 315 -0.85 -18.62 -10.65
CA ALA A 315 -1.66 -19.52 -9.83
C ALA A 315 -1.06 -20.93 -9.81
N ASP A 316 -0.69 -21.46 -10.98
CA ASP A 316 -0.10 -22.80 -11.13
C ASP A 316 1.24 -22.95 -10.38
N GLU A 317 2.06 -21.89 -10.33
CA GLU A 317 3.39 -21.92 -9.70
C GLU A 317 3.40 -21.60 -8.20
N PHE A 318 2.52 -20.70 -7.74
CA PHE A 318 2.63 -20.11 -6.40
C PHE A 318 1.43 -20.35 -5.49
N TRP A 319 0.30 -20.80 -6.02
CA TRP A 319 -0.86 -21.11 -5.19
C TRP A 319 -0.89 -22.61 -4.85
N GLN A 320 -0.92 -22.91 -3.54
CA GLN A 320 -1.11 -24.28 -3.04
C GLN A 320 -2.52 -24.38 -2.46
N GLU A 321 -3.27 -25.40 -2.89
CA GLU A 321 -4.58 -25.75 -2.33
C GLU A 321 -4.48 -26.33 -0.91
#